data_AF-A0A3B8VRT4-F1
#
_entry.id   AF-A0A3B8VRT4-F1
#
_cell.length_a   1.000
_cell.length_b   1.000
_cell.length_c   1.000
_cell.angle_alpha   90.00
_cell.angle_beta   90.00
_cell.angle_gamma   90.00
#
_symmetry.space_group_name_H-M   'P 1'
#
loop_
_entity.id
_entity.type
_entity.pdbx_description
1 polymer ?
#
loop_
_entity_poly.entity_id
_entity_poly.type
_entity_poly.pdbx_seq_one_letter_code
_entity_poly.pdbx_strand_id
1 'polypeptide(L)'
;MRSLKRILFAGILFCAAITTLSAQSTVSMPLDGKCKDVIKSLRNLSTNDSIAIDIFKEDCKITNMPLAQKQALLKKNYKDIIAFFERKENAKYQCEPKKPFKRPDPVLLIE
;
A
#
# COMPACT_ATOMS: atom_id res chain seq x y z
N MET A 1 -2.02 63.92 -40.65
CA MET A 1 -3.15 63.59 -39.76
C MET A 1 -3.07 62.12 -39.41
N ARG A 2 -2.77 61.81 -38.14
CA ARG A 2 -2.70 60.45 -37.59
C ARG A 2 -4.13 59.95 -37.38
N SER A 3 -4.45 58.76 -37.89
CA SER A 3 -5.65 58.03 -37.47
C SER A 3 -5.23 56.65 -36.97
N LEU A 4 -5.31 56.54 -35.66
CA LEU A 4 -5.01 55.39 -34.82
C LEU A 4 -6.23 54.48 -34.80
N LYS A 5 -6.16 53.26 -35.37
CA LYS A 5 -7.20 52.24 -35.16
C LYS A 5 -6.60 50.84 -34.97
N ARG A 6 -6.53 50.48 -33.68
CA ARG A 6 -6.89 49.19 -33.06
C ARG A 6 -6.14 47.93 -33.52
N ILE A 7 -5.04 47.66 -32.83
CA ILE A 7 -4.47 46.31 -32.69
C ILE A 7 -5.40 45.52 -31.75
N LEU A 8 -5.98 44.43 -32.25
CA LEU A 8 -6.69 43.46 -31.42
C LEU A 8 -5.67 42.75 -30.53
N PHE A 9 -5.90 42.80 -29.22
CA PHE A 9 -5.22 41.95 -28.24
C PHE A 9 -5.65 40.50 -28.48
N ALA A 10 -4.78 39.73 -29.14
CA ALA A 10 -4.86 38.28 -29.15
C ALA A 10 -4.70 37.78 -27.71
N GLY A 11 -5.67 36.98 -27.28
CA GLY A 11 -5.88 36.61 -25.89
C GLY A 11 -4.67 35.97 -25.23
N ILE A 12 -4.43 36.42 -24.01
CA ILE A 12 -3.61 35.74 -23.03
C ILE A 12 -4.32 34.44 -22.67
N LEU A 13 -3.94 33.34 -23.30
CA LEU A 13 -4.24 31.99 -22.82
C LEU A 13 -2.94 31.42 -22.24
N PHE A 14 -2.63 31.81 -21.00
CA PHE A 14 -1.69 31.03 -20.18
C PHE A 14 -2.36 29.69 -19.88
N CYS A 15 -2.25 28.73 -20.79
CA CYS A 15 -2.29 27.32 -20.41
C CYS A 15 -0.97 27.02 -19.69
N ALA A 16 -0.85 27.48 -18.45
CA ALA A 16 0.02 26.83 -17.49
C ALA A 16 -0.55 25.42 -17.34
N ALA A 17 -0.02 24.49 -18.14
CA ALA A 17 -0.22 23.07 -17.92
C ALA A 17 0.44 22.79 -16.56
N ILE A 18 -0.36 22.89 -15.51
CA ILE A 18 -0.05 22.36 -14.19
C ILE A 18 0.09 20.86 -14.44
N THR A 19 1.31 20.40 -14.67
CA THR A 19 1.65 19.00 -14.50
C THR A 19 1.44 18.73 -13.03
N THR A 20 0.25 18.26 -12.67
CA THR A 20 0.02 17.59 -11.40
C THR A 20 0.88 16.33 -11.42
N LEU A 21 2.12 16.48 -10.97
CA LEU A 21 2.95 15.38 -10.54
C LEU A 21 2.15 14.72 -9.41
N SER A 22 1.40 13.67 -9.73
CA SER A 22 0.89 12.77 -8.71
C SER A 22 2.13 12.13 -8.12
N ALA A 23 2.62 12.74 -7.04
CA ALA A 23 3.46 12.04 -6.09
C ALA A 23 2.62 10.86 -5.62
N GLN A 24 2.78 9.71 -6.28
CA GLN A 24 2.31 8.45 -5.78
C GLN A 24 3.05 8.28 -4.46
N SER A 25 2.41 8.71 -3.38
CA SER A 25 2.80 8.33 -2.04
C SER A 25 2.62 6.82 -2.03
N THR A 26 3.68 6.10 -2.34
CA THR A 26 3.74 4.67 -2.12
C THR A 26 3.69 4.53 -0.60
N VAL A 27 2.47 4.40 -0.06
CA VAL A 27 2.27 3.99 1.32
C VAL A 27 2.89 2.61 1.39
N SER A 28 4.14 2.54 1.85
CA SER A 28 4.85 1.29 2.04
C SER A 28 4.13 0.55 3.16
N MET A 29 3.32 -0.43 2.79
CA MET A 29 2.55 -1.19 3.75
C MET A 29 3.51 -2.07 4.56
N PRO A 30 3.51 -1.97 5.91
CA PRO A 30 4.43 -2.73 6.73
C PRO A 30 3.99 -4.19 6.76
N LEU A 31 4.65 -5.03 5.96
CA LEU A 31 4.43 -6.48 5.88
C LEU A 31 5.44 -7.28 6.72
N ASP A 32 6.25 -6.59 7.53
CA ASP A 32 7.32 -7.16 8.34
C ASP A 32 7.15 -6.79 9.82
N GLY A 33 7.62 -7.65 10.71
CA GLY A 33 7.55 -7.52 12.17
C GLY A 33 6.48 -8.40 12.81
N LYS A 34 5.99 -8.04 14.00
CA LYS A 34 5.03 -8.88 14.73
C LYS A 34 3.74 -9.00 13.94
N CYS A 35 3.24 -10.23 13.74
CA CYS A 35 2.02 -10.43 12.94
C CYS A 35 0.81 -9.66 13.46
N LYS A 36 0.72 -9.48 14.80
CA LYS A 36 -0.31 -8.63 15.41
C LYS A 36 -0.25 -7.18 14.93
N ASP A 37 0.96 -6.62 14.85
CA ASP A 37 1.18 -5.23 14.48
C ASP A 37 1.03 -5.03 12.96
N VAL A 38 1.46 -6.03 12.17
CA VAL A 38 1.20 -6.10 10.72
C VAL A 38 -0.30 -6.10 10.46
N ILE A 39 -1.07 -7.03 11.06
CA ILE A 39 -2.53 -7.09 10.89
C ILE A 39 -3.19 -5.78 11.32
N LYS A 40 -2.77 -5.19 12.44
CA LYS A 40 -3.29 -3.88 12.90
C LYS A 40 -3.04 -2.78 11.86
N SER A 41 -1.85 -2.75 11.26
CA SER A 41 -1.50 -1.77 10.23
C SER A 41 -2.32 -1.98 8.96
N LEU A 42 -2.49 -3.24 8.51
CA LEU A 42 -3.32 -3.59 7.37
C LEU A 42 -4.77 -3.17 7.57
N ARG A 43 -5.32 -3.38 8.77
CA ARG A 43 -6.70 -2.97 9.12
C ARG A 43 -6.86 -1.46 9.12
N ASN A 44 -5.87 -0.71 9.59
CA ASN A 44 -5.90 0.76 9.57
C ASN A 44 -5.81 1.34 8.15
N LEU A 45 -5.17 0.64 7.22
CA LEU A 45 -4.97 1.07 5.84
C LEU A 45 -6.07 0.58 4.88
N SER A 46 -6.82 -0.46 5.27
CA SER A 46 -7.84 -1.09 4.43
C SER A 46 -9.24 -0.55 4.74
N THR A 47 -10.13 -0.60 3.74
CA THR A 47 -11.54 -0.19 3.89
C THR A 47 -12.33 -1.12 4.81
N ASN A 48 -11.91 -2.39 4.97
CA ASN A 48 -12.51 -3.32 5.92
C ASN A 48 -11.53 -4.43 6.34
N ASP A 49 -11.90 -5.13 7.42
CA ASP A 49 -11.10 -6.20 8.03
C ASP A 49 -10.94 -7.44 7.13
N SER A 50 -11.88 -7.73 6.23
CA SER A 50 -11.77 -8.88 5.32
C SER A 50 -10.64 -8.65 4.33
N ILE A 51 -10.62 -7.49 3.68
CA ILE A 51 -9.57 -7.10 2.72
C ILE A 51 -8.20 -7.09 3.39
N ALA A 52 -8.12 -6.53 4.60
CA ALA A 52 -6.87 -6.53 5.37
C ALA A 52 -6.31 -7.94 5.58
N ILE A 53 -7.18 -8.91 5.89
CA ILE A 53 -6.77 -10.30 6.10
C ILE A 53 -6.50 -11.04 4.79
N ASP A 54 -7.18 -10.70 3.70
CA ASP A 54 -6.87 -11.26 2.38
C ASP A 54 -5.47 -10.83 1.94
N ILE A 55 -5.13 -9.55 2.09
CA ILE A 55 -3.77 -9.06 1.83
C ILE A 55 -2.75 -9.74 2.75
N PHE A 56 -3.05 -9.87 4.04
CA PHE A 56 -2.20 -10.63 4.96
C PHE A 56 -1.94 -12.06 4.47
N LYS A 57 -2.98 -12.76 4.03
CA LYS A 57 -2.88 -14.13 3.53
C LYS A 57 -2.07 -14.21 2.25
N GLU A 58 -2.17 -13.21 1.37
CA GLU A 58 -1.49 -13.19 0.07
C GLU A 58 -0.03 -12.79 0.21
N ASP A 59 0.27 -11.75 0.97
CA ASP A 59 1.56 -11.06 0.95
C ASP A 59 2.43 -11.31 2.19
N CYS A 60 1.88 -11.83 3.29
CA CYS A 60 2.64 -12.12 4.50
C CYS A 60 2.95 -13.62 4.65
N LYS A 61 4.17 -13.90 5.11
CA LYS A 61 4.64 -15.21 5.58
C LYS A 61 4.73 -15.15 7.09
N ILE A 62 3.99 -16.03 7.78
CA ILE A 62 4.15 -16.21 9.23
C ILE A 62 5.37 -17.09 9.49
N THR A 63 6.29 -16.63 10.32
CA THR A 63 7.46 -17.37 10.79
C THR A 63 7.25 -17.89 12.21
N ASN A 64 8.05 -18.90 12.59
CA ASN A 64 7.98 -19.55 13.91
C ASN A 64 6.62 -20.17 14.27
N MET A 65 5.78 -20.50 13.28
CA MET A 65 4.51 -21.22 13.45
C MET A 65 4.59 -22.61 12.79
N PRO A 66 4.22 -23.69 13.50
CA PRO A 66 4.12 -25.03 12.92
C PRO A 66 3.25 -25.04 11.65
N LEU A 67 3.68 -25.79 10.63
CA LEU A 67 3.00 -25.80 9.32
C LEU A 67 1.51 -26.17 9.42
N ALA A 68 1.18 -27.20 10.20
CA ALA A 68 -0.20 -27.64 10.40
C ALA A 68 -1.06 -26.55 11.06
N GLN A 69 -0.52 -25.87 12.07
CA GLN A 69 -1.20 -24.75 12.74
C GLN A 69 -1.41 -23.58 11.78
N LYS A 70 -0.39 -23.24 10.97
CA LYS A 70 -0.48 -22.19 9.95
C LYS A 70 -1.56 -22.51 8.93
N GLN A 71 -1.58 -23.71 8.38
CA GLN A 71 -2.59 -24.14 7.42
C GLN A 71 -4.00 -24.11 8.01
N ALA A 72 -4.17 -24.55 9.26
CA ALA A 72 -5.45 -24.49 9.96
C ALA A 72 -5.90 -23.04 10.19
N LEU A 73 -4.99 -22.16 10.59
CA LEU A 73 -5.26 -20.74 10.84
C LEU A 73 -5.70 -20.01 9.55
N LEU A 74 -4.98 -20.21 8.44
CA LEU A 74 -5.25 -19.50 7.18
C LEU A 74 -6.58 -19.92 6.52
N LYS A 75 -7.12 -21.09 6.88
CA LYS A 75 -8.47 -21.54 6.46
C LYS A 75 -9.61 -20.87 7.23
N LYS A 76 -9.32 -20.19 8.34
CA LYS A 76 -10.35 -19.51 9.12
C LYS A 76 -10.83 -18.22 8.45
N ASN A 77 -11.99 -17.74 8.89
CA ASN A 77 -12.51 -16.43 8.50
C ASN A 77 -11.65 -15.30 9.10
N TYR A 78 -11.82 -14.08 8.57
CA TYR A 78 -11.01 -12.93 8.97
C TYR A 78 -11.11 -12.60 10.46
N LYS A 79 -12.31 -12.73 11.08
CA LYS A 79 -12.52 -12.44 12.50
C LYS A 79 -11.72 -13.37 13.39
N ASP A 80 -11.73 -14.66 13.09
CA ASP A 80 -11.00 -15.67 13.86
C ASP A 80 -9.48 -15.52 13.73
N ILE A 81 -9.00 -15.07 12.58
CA ILE A 81 -7.57 -14.79 12.37
C ILE A 81 -7.14 -13.59 13.21
N ILE A 82 -7.92 -12.50 13.19
CA ILE A 82 -7.67 -11.31 14.02
C ILE A 82 -7.67 -11.71 15.50
N ALA A 83 -8.72 -12.39 15.96
CA ALA A 83 -8.86 -12.83 17.34
C ALA A 83 -7.75 -13.81 17.76
N PHE A 84 -7.17 -14.58 16.84
CA PHE A 84 -6.00 -15.42 17.13
C PHE A 84 -4.77 -14.56 17.48
N PHE A 85 -4.45 -13.55 16.68
CA PHE A 85 -3.27 -12.71 16.89
C PHE A 85 -3.43 -11.65 17.99
N GLU A 86 -4.64 -11.37 18.44
CA GLU A 86 -4.88 -10.49 19.59
C GLU A 86 -4.47 -11.13 20.93
N ARG A 87 -4.43 -12.47 21.01
CA ARG A 87 -4.09 -13.22 22.23
C ARG A 87 -2.62 -13.08 22.59
N LYS A 88 -2.33 -12.97 23.89
CA LYS A 88 -0.98 -12.73 24.41
C LYS A 88 -0.01 -13.86 24.03
N GLU A 89 -0.47 -15.11 24.05
CA GLU A 89 0.32 -16.30 23.72
C GLU A 89 0.77 -16.36 22.24
N ASN A 90 0.08 -15.63 21.36
CA ASN A 90 0.35 -15.60 19.93
C ASN A 90 1.15 -14.38 19.49
N ALA A 91 1.51 -13.48 20.42
CA ALA A 91 2.34 -12.30 20.15
C ALA A 91 3.78 -12.65 19.75
N LYS A 92 4.19 -13.91 19.89
CA LYS A 92 5.49 -14.45 19.50
C LYS A 92 5.67 -14.66 17.99
N TYR A 93 4.58 -14.69 17.22
CA TYR A 93 4.66 -14.95 15.78
C TYR A 93 5.07 -13.69 15.02
N GLN A 94 6.06 -13.85 14.16
CA GLN A 94 6.57 -12.80 13.29
C GLN A 94 6.05 -13.01 11.88
N CYS A 95 5.93 -11.93 11.15
CA CYS A 95 5.47 -11.86 9.79
C CYS A 95 6.56 -11.22 8.93
N GLU A 96 6.75 -11.77 7.74
CA GLU A 96 7.71 -11.28 6.75
C GLU A 96 6.97 -11.15 5.41
N PRO A 97 7.37 -10.22 4.52
CA PRO A 97 6.82 -10.18 3.18
C PRO A 97 7.18 -11.45 2.40
N LYS A 98 6.20 -12.08 1.74
CA LYS A 98 6.43 -13.28 0.90
C LYS A 98 7.28 -12.99 -0.32
N LYS A 99 7.12 -11.79 -0.89
CA LYS A 99 7.92 -11.31 -2.00
C LYS A 99 8.82 -10.21 -1.46
N PRO A 100 10.14 -10.24 -1.72
CA PRO A 100 10.94 -9.05 -1.48
C PRO A 100 10.29 -7.90 -2.28
N PHE A 101 10.18 -6.72 -1.67
CA PHE A 101 9.80 -5.51 -2.40
C PHE A 101 10.79 -5.36 -3.56
N LYS A 102 10.40 -5.80 -4.77
CA LYS A 102 11.13 -5.45 -5.98
C LYS A 102 10.92 -3.95 -6.11
N ARG A 103 11.93 -3.15 -5.76
CA ARG A 103 11.98 -1.78 -6.25
C ARG A 103 11.84 -1.89 -7.76
N PRO A 104 10.96 -1.12 -8.42
CA PRO A 104 11.04 -1.02 -9.87
C PRO A 104 12.49 -0.67 -10.19
N ASP A 105 13.16 -1.49 -11.01
CA ASP A 105 14.46 -1.13 -11.53
C ASP A 105 14.31 0.28 -12.13
N PRO A 106 15.17 1.24 -11.77
CA PRO A 106 15.13 2.53 -12.40
C PRO A 106 15.34 2.29 -13.90
N VAL A 107 14.27 2.46 -14.68
CA VAL A 107 14.36 2.47 -16.14
C VAL A 107 15.23 3.68 -16.46
N LEU A 108 16.49 3.43 -16.83
CA LEU A 108 17.36 4.43 -17.39
C LEU A 108 16.71 4.90 -18.69
N LEU A 109 16.08 6.08 -18.64
CA LEU A 109 15.73 6.83 -19.83
C LEU A 109 17.05 7.34 -20.40
N ILE A 110 17.56 6.64 -21.41
CA ILE A 110 18.65 7.15 -22.25
C ILE A 110 17.95 7.96 -23.34
N GLU A 111 18.18 9.28 -23.36
CA GLU A 111 17.76 10.20 -24.44
C GLU A 111 18.56 9.95 -25.73
#